data_AF-E3NU83-F1
#
_entry.id   AF-E3NU83-F1
#
_cell.length_a   1.000
_cell.length_b   1.000
_cell.length_c   1.000
_cell.angle_alpha   90.00
_cell.angle_beta   90.00
_cell.angle_gamma   90.00
#
_symmetry.space_group_name_H-M   'P 1'
#
loop_
_entity.id
_entity.type
_entity.pdbx_description
1 polymer ?
#
loop_
_entity_poly.entity_id
_entity_poly.type
_entity_poly.pdbx_seq_one_letter_code
_entity_poly.pdbx_strand_id
1 'polypeptide(L)'
;MQPNSTTIPVMENKTFTCDVYCPEQTSQWTIPQWEKQIFDAVGEFEGGETGDDSWSFDKFWTLRGTVPIYLAVALFPLMNFKSPTFFTKFNVLGTISVMYLLMFVFSKLLECGVNMDFSNPKSMHYVQLANMHFPALSGTLTLSYFIHNAVLTILRNQKHPENNARDLSIGYCLVAFCYVFIGFTFFAAFPVQRSCISDNFLNNFGAGDVLSSTARLFLLFQMITVLPLLMFLVRSQLFYAIFGQTWPGAIKVILLNLILISIAVGFATFYPNVGSILR
;
A
#
# COMPACT_ATOMS: atom_id res chain seq x y z
N MET A 1 15.84 -5.22 14.24
CA MET A 1 16.45 -6.56 14.25
C MET A 1 15.29 -7.53 14.45
N GLN A 2 14.99 -8.38 13.47
CA GLN A 2 13.91 -9.38 13.58
C GLN A 2 14.53 -10.68 14.11
N PRO A 3 14.02 -11.29 15.19
CA PRO A 3 14.67 -12.44 15.84
C PRO A 3 14.27 -13.78 15.21
N ASN A 4 14.20 -13.83 13.88
CA ASN A 4 14.28 -15.09 13.12
C ASN A 4 15.08 -14.92 11.82
N SER A 5 15.92 -13.89 11.78
CA SER A 5 16.92 -13.69 10.76
C SER A 5 18.25 -14.15 11.33
N THR A 6 18.87 -15.16 10.72
CA THR A 6 20.28 -15.49 10.95
C THR A 6 21.14 -14.33 10.46
N THR A 7 21.27 -13.29 11.29
CA THR A 7 22.19 -12.18 11.06
C THR A 7 23.41 -12.31 11.95
N ILE A 8 24.53 -12.73 11.35
CA ILE A 8 25.85 -12.23 11.72
C ILE A 8 26.16 -11.14 10.69
N PRO A 9 26.31 -9.86 11.06
CA PRO A 9 26.67 -8.82 10.11
C PRO A 9 28.18 -8.86 9.86
N VAL A 10 28.60 -9.48 8.77
CA VAL A 10 29.91 -9.18 8.18
C VAL A 10 29.72 -7.88 7.39
N MET A 11 29.95 -6.76 8.07
CA MET A 11 30.18 -5.46 7.42
C MET A 11 31.59 -5.47 6.83
N GLU A 12 31.81 -6.25 5.77
CA GLU A 12 33.03 -6.14 4.99
C GLU A 12 32.76 -6.62 3.57
N ASN A 13 32.82 -5.66 2.63
CA ASN A 13 32.68 -5.82 1.19
C ASN A 13 31.23 -5.90 0.64
N LYS A 14 30.54 -4.74 0.60
CA LYS A 14 29.33 -4.56 -0.24
C LYS A 14 29.71 -4.60 -1.72
N THR A 15 29.70 -5.78 -2.32
CA THR A 15 29.36 -5.89 -3.74
C THR A 15 27.88 -5.60 -3.88
N PHE A 16 27.53 -4.69 -4.80
CA PHE A 16 26.17 -4.31 -5.20
C PHE A 16 25.37 -5.53 -5.68
N THR A 17 24.83 -6.33 -4.77
CA THR A 17 23.93 -7.44 -5.09
C THR A 17 22.48 -6.99 -4.93
N CYS A 18 21.64 -7.34 -5.90
CA CYS A 18 20.22 -7.07 -5.84
C CYS A 18 19.52 -7.97 -4.82
N ASP A 19 19.57 -7.53 -3.56
CA ASP A 19 18.97 -8.22 -2.42
C ASP A 19 17.45 -8.05 -2.45
N VAL A 20 16.80 -8.91 -3.22
CA VAL A 20 15.35 -9.03 -3.33
C VAL A 20 14.90 -10.27 -2.58
N TYR A 21 13.95 -10.09 -1.67
CA TYR A 21 13.39 -11.15 -0.84
C TYR A 21 12.09 -11.69 -1.46
N CYS A 22 11.96 -13.00 -1.45
CA CYS A 22 10.67 -13.65 -1.61
C CYS A 22 10.07 -13.84 -0.21
N PRO A 23 9.06 -13.05 0.19
CA PRO A 23 8.40 -13.30 1.46
C PRO A 23 7.79 -14.70 1.40
N GLU A 24 8.09 -15.52 2.41
CA GLU A 24 7.50 -16.84 2.54
C GLU A 24 5.97 -16.68 2.52
N GLN A 25 5.32 -17.18 1.47
CA GLN A 25 3.87 -17.34 1.50
C GLN A 25 3.59 -18.33 2.62
N THR A 26 3.10 -17.87 3.78
CA THR A 26 2.45 -18.76 4.74
C THR A 26 1.43 -19.58 3.97
N SER A 27 1.75 -20.86 3.77
CA SER A 27 1.02 -21.79 2.93
C SER A 27 -0.44 -21.80 3.35
N GLN A 28 -1.29 -21.31 2.46
CA GLN A 28 -2.71 -21.54 2.50
C GLN A 28 -2.90 -23.06 2.31
N TRP A 29 -3.37 -23.73 3.37
CA TRP A 29 -4.08 -25.02 3.46
C TRP A 29 -3.65 -25.80 4.72
N THR A 30 -4.52 -25.68 5.74
CA THR A 30 -4.75 -26.47 6.98
C THR A 30 -4.74 -25.61 8.25
N ILE A 31 -5.84 -25.74 9.00
CA ILE A 31 -6.32 -24.96 10.16
C ILE A 31 -7.07 -23.65 9.78
N PRO A 32 -8.39 -23.55 10.03
CA PRO A 32 -9.13 -22.30 9.94
C PRO A 32 -8.52 -21.23 10.85
N GLN A 33 -8.26 -20.05 10.29
CA GLN A 33 -7.57 -18.93 10.95
C GLN A 33 -8.21 -18.47 12.27
N TRP A 34 -9.50 -18.74 12.47
CA TRP A 34 -10.23 -18.41 13.70
C TRP A 34 -9.95 -19.39 14.85
N GLU A 35 -9.61 -20.66 14.59
CA GLU A 35 -9.21 -21.59 15.66
C GLU A 35 -7.86 -21.22 16.24
N LYS A 36 -6.91 -20.78 15.40
CA LYS A 36 -5.56 -20.39 15.85
C LYS A 36 -5.57 -19.09 16.66
N GLN A 37 -6.38 -18.11 16.24
CA GLN A 37 -6.55 -16.86 17.00
C GLN A 37 -7.26 -17.05 18.33
N ILE A 38 -8.20 -18.00 18.43
CA ILE A 38 -8.86 -18.32 19.70
C ILE A 38 -7.91 -19.13 20.60
N PHE A 39 -7.15 -20.08 20.07
CA PHE A 39 -6.19 -20.85 20.87
C PHE A 39 -5.04 -19.98 21.42
N ASP A 40 -4.52 -19.04 20.62
CA ASP A 40 -3.48 -18.11 21.06
C ASP A 40 -4.02 -17.07 22.07
N ALA A 41 -5.26 -16.59 21.87
CA ALA A 41 -5.91 -15.65 22.82
C ALA A 41 -6.37 -16.31 24.12
N VAL A 42 -6.68 -17.62 24.10
CA VAL A 42 -7.04 -18.40 25.30
C VAL A 42 -5.78 -18.89 26.01
N GLY A 43 -4.70 -19.22 25.28
CA GLY A 43 -3.41 -19.61 25.86
C GLY A 43 -2.71 -18.50 26.65
N GLU A 44 -2.89 -17.23 26.27
CA GLU A 44 -2.41 -16.08 27.05
C GLU A 44 -3.20 -15.83 28.35
N PHE A 45 -4.33 -16.53 28.58
CA PHE A 45 -5.13 -16.38 29.80
C PHE A 45 -4.85 -17.45 30.86
N GLU A 46 -4.17 -18.56 30.52
CA GLU A 46 -3.88 -19.66 31.46
C GLU A 46 -2.39 -19.83 31.82
N GLY A 47 -1.47 -19.06 31.23
CA GLY A 47 -0.04 -19.15 31.51
C GLY A 47 0.44 -18.26 32.65
N GLY A 48 0.20 -18.67 33.90
CA GLY A 48 0.82 -18.06 35.08
C GLY A 48 2.32 -18.34 35.18
N GLU A 49 3.10 -17.26 35.31
CA GLU A 49 4.45 -17.10 35.89
C GLU A 49 5.58 -18.08 35.51
N THR A 50 6.60 -17.59 34.81
CA THR A 50 7.98 -17.45 35.36
C THR A 50 8.73 -16.40 34.54
N GLY A 51 9.37 -15.46 35.24
CA GLY A 51 9.84 -14.19 34.70
C GLY A 51 10.94 -14.24 33.64
N ASP A 52 10.83 -13.30 32.70
CA ASP A 52 11.95 -12.55 32.13
C ASP A 52 11.39 -11.20 31.62
N ASP A 53 11.46 -10.16 32.45
CA ASP A 53 11.01 -8.80 32.14
C ASP A 53 11.97 -8.09 31.17
N SER A 54 12.03 -8.58 29.93
CA SER A 54 12.58 -7.80 28.81
C SER A 54 11.41 -7.22 28.01
N TRP A 55 11.34 -5.90 27.94
CA TRP A 55 10.38 -5.18 27.09
C TRP A 55 10.68 -5.50 25.62
N SER A 56 10.16 -6.61 25.11
CA SER A 56 10.36 -6.99 23.72
C SER A 56 9.55 -6.06 22.83
N PHE A 57 10.26 -5.22 22.07
CA PHE A 57 9.69 -4.31 21.07
C PHE A 57 8.74 -5.04 20.09
N ASP A 58 9.01 -6.32 19.82
CA ASP A 58 8.21 -7.15 18.93
C ASP A 58 6.77 -7.38 19.45
N LYS A 59 6.55 -7.34 20.78
CA LYS A 59 5.22 -7.45 21.39
C LYS A 59 4.37 -6.18 21.17
N PHE A 60 5.00 -5.00 21.16
CA PHE A 60 4.31 -3.73 20.95
C PHE A 60 4.19 -3.33 19.48
N TRP A 61 5.08 -3.81 18.61
CA TRP A 61 5.14 -3.42 17.21
C TRP A 61 4.86 -4.59 16.25
N THR A 62 3.61 -5.06 16.24
CA THR A 62 3.16 -6.08 15.30
C THR A 62 2.53 -5.44 14.06
N LEU A 63 3.15 -5.67 12.89
CA LEU A 63 2.74 -5.07 11.60
C LEU A 63 1.27 -5.34 11.24
N ARG A 64 0.75 -6.52 11.61
CA ARG A 64 -0.62 -6.97 11.33
C ARG A 64 -1.60 -6.74 12.50
N GLY A 65 -1.17 -6.11 13.60
CA GLY A 65 -2.00 -5.98 14.81
C GLY A 65 -2.02 -4.57 15.37
N THR A 66 -0.95 -4.19 16.08
CA THR A 66 -0.90 -2.93 16.83
C THR A 66 -0.66 -1.71 15.93
N VAL A 67 0.06 -1.87 14.81
CA VAL A 67 0.40 -0.76 13.89
C VAL A 67 -0.85 -0.11 13.25
N PRO A 68 -1.81 -0.86 12.67
CA PRO A 68 -3.06 -0.27 12.18
C PRO A 68 -3.83 0.51 13.25
N ILE A 69 -3.83 0.03 14.50
CA ILE A 69 -4.53 0.67 15.62
C ILE A 69 -3.86 2.00 16.00
N TYR A 70 -2.53 2.04 16.11
CA TYR A 70 -1.81 3.28 16.40
C TYR A 70 -2.01 4.33 15.30
N LEU A 71 -1.95 3.91 14.04
CA LEU A 71 -2.24 4.79 12.90
C LEU A 71 -3.68 5.30 12.91
N ALA A 72 -4.64 4.44 13.26
CA ALA A 72 -6.04 4.82 13.36
C ALA A 72 -6.26 5.90 14.43
N VAL A 73 -5.69 5.73 15.63
CA VAL A 73 -5.76 6.73 16.70
C VAL A 73 -5.11 8.05 16.28
N ALA A 74 -3.95 7.98 15.61
CA ALA A 74 -3.25 9.18 15.13
C ALA A 74 -4.02 9.91 14.03
N LEU A 75 -4.66 9.19 13.11
CA LEU A 75 -5.36 9.75 11.95
C LEU A 75 -6.80 10.19 12.24
N PHE A 76 -7.43 9.62 13.27
CA PHE A 76 -8.80 9.96 13.66
C PHE A 76 -9.06 11.47 13.85
N PRO A 77 -8.25 12.24 14.60
CA PRO A 77 -8.47 13.68 14.72
C PRO A 77 -8.34 14.40 13.37
N LEU A 78 -7.41 13.97 12.51
CA LEU A 78 -7.19 14.57 11.19
C LEU A 78 -8.41 14.39 10.28
N MET A 79 -9.09 13.25 10.34
CA MET A 79 -10.28 12.96 9.52
C MET A 79 -11.54 13.72 9.96
N ASN A 80 -11.58 14.20 11.20
CA ASN A 80 -12.73 14.93 11.73
C ASN A 80 -12.69 16.44 11.42
N PHE A 81 -11.61 16.94 10.80
CA PHE A 81 -11.57 18.35 10.39
C PHE A 81 -12.66 18.68 9.35
N LYS A 82 -13.31 19.83 9.56
CA LYS A 82 -14.41 20.31 8.71
C LYS A 82 -13.94 20.71 7.32
N SER A 83 -12.72 21.25 7.20
CA SER A 83 -12.19 21.78 5.95
C SER A 83 -10.98 20.99 5.44
N PRO A 84 -10.96 20.57 4.16
CA PRO A 84 -9.84 19.85 3.55
C PRO A 84 -8.70 20.76 3.10
N THR A 85 -8.86 22.09 3.14
CA THR A 85 -7.91 23.07 2.57
C THR A 85 -6.51 23.04 3.20
N PHE A 86 -6.39 22.55 4.44
CA PHE A 86 -5.08 22.32 5.03
C PHE A 86 -4.36 21.18 4.31
N PHE A 87 -5.03 20.04 4.14
CA PHE A 87 -4.47 18.83 3.53
C PHE A 87 -4.18 18.98 2.03
N THR A 88 -4.94 19.81 1.31
CA THR A 88 -4.65 20.07 -0.11
C THR A 88 -3.30 20.74 -0.33
N LYS A 89 -2.80 21.54 0.62
CA LYS A 89 -1.46 22.13 0.55
C LYS A 89 -0.35 21.09 0.71
N PHE A 90 -0.59 20.05 1.52
CA PHE A 90 0.37 18.97 1.74
C PHE A 90 0.34 17.91 0.62
N ASN A 91 -0.61 17.99 -0.30
CA ASN A 91 -0.69 17.05 -1.43
C ASN A 91 0.55 17.12 -2.35
N VAL A 92 1.32 18.22 -2.30
CA VAL A 92 2.64 18.30 -2.98
C VAL A 92 3.61 17.20 -2.54
N LEU A 93 3.49 16.71 -1.29
CA LEU A 93 4.28 15.59 -0.78
C LEU A 93 3.98 14.30 -1.55
N GLY A 94 2.74 14.13 -2.03
CA GLY A 94 2.35 13.01 -2.89
C GLY A 94 3.11 13.03 -4.21
N THR A 95 3.28 14.20 -4.83
CA THR A 95 4.08 14.34 -6.07
C THR A 95 5.54 13.96 -5.83
N ILE A 96 6.14 14.42 -4.73
CA ILE A 96 7.52 14.07 -4.36
C ILE A 96 7.66 12.57 -4.15
N SER A 97 6.71 11.94 -3.46
CA SER A 97 6.68 10.50 -3.21
C SER A 97 6.64 9.68 -4.52
N VAL A 98 5.78 10.05 -5.48
CA VAL A 98 5.70 9.37 -6.78
C VAL A 98 6.98 9.55 -7.59
N MET A 99 7.54 10.76 -7.62
CA MET A 99 8.81 11.02 -8.30
C MET A 99 9.95 10.20 -7.69
N TYR A 100 10.00 10.10 -6.36
CA TYR A 100 10.98 9.26 -5.68
C TYR A 100 10.81 7.79 -6.05
N LEU A 101 9.57 7.28 -6.11
CA LEU A 101 9.29 5.89 -6.47
C LEU A 101 9.71 5.56 -7.90
N LEU A 102 9.50 6.48 -8.86
CA LEU A 102 10.00 6.33 -10.23
C LEU A 102 11.52 6.21 -10.27
N MET A 103 12.23 7.08 -9.54
CA MET A 103 13.68 7.04 -9.44
C MET A 103 14.17 5.77 -8.74
N PHE A 104 13.50 5.35 -7.66
CA PHE A 104 13.80 4.11 -6.93
C PHE A 104 13.78 2.89 -7.85
N VAL A 105 12.70 2.70 -8.61
CA VAL A 105 12.55 1.54 -9.50
C VAL A 105 13.57 1.59 -10.64
N PHE A 106 13.86 2.78 -11.17
CA PHE A 106 14.91 2.95 -12.18
C PHE A 106 16.30 2.61 -11.64
N SER A 107 16.66 3.08 -10.43
CA SER A 107 17.91 2.71 -9.77
C SER A 107 18.02 1.20 -9.57
N LYS A 108 16.92 0.53 -9.19
CA LYS A 108 16.90 -0.93 -9.06
C LYS A 108 17.08 -1.66 -10.38
N LEU A 109 16.57 -1.14 -11.50
CA LEU A 109 16.89 -1.70 -12.82
C LEU A 109 18.38 -1.60 -13.14
N LEU A 110 19.02 -0.47 -12.83
CA LEU A 110 20.45 -0.29 -13.07
C LEU A 110 21.30 -1.21 -12.19
N GLU A 111 20.88 -1.44 -10.93
CA GLU A 111 21.56 -2.36 -10.01
C GLU A 111 21.36 -3.83 -10.41
N CYS A 112 20.14 -4.23 -10.80
CA CYS A 112 19.81 -5.65 -11.02
C CYS A 112 19.99 -6.12 -12.46
N GLY A 113 20.09 -5.19 -13.41
CA GLY A 113 20.04 -5.50 -14.83
C GLY A 113 18.67 -6.01 -15.29
N VAL A 114 18.61 -6.48 -16.53
CA VAL A 114 17.39 -7.03 -17.14
C VAL A 114 17.43 -8.56 -17.04
N ASN A 115 16.51 -9.13 -16.27
CA ASN A 115 16.44 -10.55 -15.91
C ASN A 115 15.18 -11.20 -16.50
N MET A 116 15.07 -11.26 -17.83
CA MET A 116 13.90 -11.83 -18.54
C MET A 116 14.31 -12.89 -19.56
N ASP A 117 13.69 -14.07 -19.46
CA ASP A 117 13.81 -15.16 -20.43
C ASP A 117 12.41 -15.53 -20.97
N PHE A 118 12.26 -15.54 -22.29
CA PHE A 118 11.00 -15.84 -22.97
C PHE A 118 10.99 -17.23 -23.62
N SER A 119 12.15 -17.88 -23.71
CA SER A 119 12.34 -19.07 -24.54
C SER A 119 12.35 -20.35 -23.70
N ASN A 120 12.92 -20.30 -22.48
CA ASN A 120 13.09 -21.49 -21.66
C ASN A 120 12.10 -21.53 -20.48
N PRO A 121 11.04 -22.37 -20.54
CA PRO A 121 10.04 -22.47 -19.47
C PRO A 121 10.59 -23.07 -18.16
N LYS A 122 11.78 -23.69 -18.18
CA LYS A 122 12.45 -24.22 -16.98
C LYS A 122 13.41 -23.21 -16.35
N SER A 123 13.62 -22.06 -16.98
CA SER A 123 14.47 -21.01 -16.45
C SER A 123 13.80 -20.36 -15.24
N MET A 124 14.57 -20.10 -14.18
CA MET A 124 14.13 -19.27 -13.06
C MET A 124 13.71 -17.88 -13.52
N HIS A 125 14.22 -17.43 -14.68
CA HIS A 125 13.91 -16.15 -15.29
C HIS A 125 12.75 -16.17 -16.30
N TYR A 126 12.01 -17.28 -16.39
CA TYR A 126 10.95 -17.44 -17.36
C TYR A 126 9.80 -16.45 -17.16
N VAL A 127 9.35 -15.84 -18.26
CA VAL A 127 8.22 -14.91 -18.34
C VAL A 127 7.06 -15.58 -19.08
N GLN A 128 5.99 -15.84 -18.36
CA GLN A 128 4.74 -16.32 -18.95
C GLN A 128 3.98 -15.14 -19.58
N LEU A 129 3.87 -15.12 -20.90
CA LEU A 129 3.20 -14.03 -21.64
C LEU A 129 1.69 -13.97 -21.39
N ALA A 130 1.03 -15.13 -21.25
CA ALA A 130 -0.42 -15.21 -21.08
C ALA A 130 -0.77 -16.07 -19.87
N ASN A 131 -1.58 -15.52 -18.95
CA ASN A 131 -2.01 -16.19 -17.73
C ASN A 131 -3.53 -16.01 -17.54
N MET A 132 -4.22 -17.06 -17.11
CA MET A 132 -5.67 -17.05 -16.83
C MET A 132 -6.04 -16.12 -15.67
N HIS A 133 -5.07 -15.71 -14.85
CA HIS A 133 -5.26 -14.72 -13.79
C HIS A 133 -5.30 -13.27 -14.30
N PHE A 134 -5.35 -13.03 -15.62
CA PHE A 134 -5.49 -11.68 -16.19
C PHE A 134 -6.69 -10.85 -15.65
N PRO A 135 -7.84 -11.41 -15.24
CA PRO A 135 -8.95 -10.61 -14.71
C PRO A 135 -8.57 -9.84 -13.44
N ALA A 136 -7.67 -10.40 -12.63
CA ALA A 136 -7.12 -9.73 -11.45
C ALA A 136 -6.38 -8.43 -11.81
N LEU A 137 -5.60 -8.44 -12.89
CA LEU A 137 -4.95 -7.22 -13.37
C LEU A 137 -5.98 -6.19 -13.82
N SER A 138 -7.03 -6.63 -14.53
CA SER A 138 -8.10 -5.75 -14.98
C SER A 138 -8.81 -5.05 -13.81
N GLY A 139 -9.19 -5.78 -12.75
CA GLY A 139 -9.84 -5.20 -11.57
C GLY A 139 -8.96 -4.15 -10.87
N THR A 140 -7.68 -4.48 -10.69
CA THR A 140 -6.69 -3.54 -10.10
C THR A 140 -6.56 -2.26 -10.94
N LEU A 141 -6.54 -2.39 -12.28
CA LEU A 141 -6.47 -1.23 -13.19
C LEU A 141 -7.74 -0.39 -13.16
N THR A 142 -8.93 -0.99 -13.00
CA THR A 142 -10.18 -0.24 -12.86
C THR A 142 -10.14 0.70 -11.66
N LEU A 143 -9.64 0.24 -10.51
CA LEU A 143 -9.46 1.09 -9.34
C LEU A 143 -8.32 2.11 -9.52
N SER A 144 -7.26 1.75 -10.22
CA SER A 144 -6.13 2.66 -10.50
C SER A 144 -6.56 3.87 -11.35
N TYR A 145 -7.48 3.69 -12.29
CA TYR A 145 -8.03 4.76 -13.14
C TYR A 145 -9.33 5.38 -12.60
N PHE A 146 -9.51 5.36 -11.28
CA PHE A 146 -10.74 5.82 -10.63
C PHE A 146 -10.78 7.34 -10.36
N ILE A 147 -10.96 8.15 -11.41
CA ILE A 147 -11.21 9.60 -11.29
C ILE A 147 -12.59 10.03 -11.80
N HIS A 148 -13.37 9.11 -12.35
CA HIS A 148 -14.65 9.35 -13.02
C HIS A 148 -15.63 10.17 -12.17
N ASN A 149 -15.68 9.93 -10.85
CA ASN A 149 -16.60 10.62 -9.94
C ASN A 149 -16.21 12.07 -9.64
N ALA A 150 -14.95 12.45 -9.84
CA ALA A 150 -14.43 13.78 -9.52
C ALA A 150 -14.04 14.60 -10.77
N VAL A 151 -13.95 13.96 -11.94
CA VAL A 151 -13.40 14.59 -13.16
C VAL A 151 -14.19 15.82 -13.59
N LEU A 152 -15.53 15.80 -13.53
CA LEU A 152 -16.35 16.97 -13.89
C LEU A 152 -16.07 18.16 -12.96
N THR A 153 -15.97 17.91 -11.65
CA THR A 153 -15.69 18.95 -10.65
C THR A 153 -14.30 19.55 -10.84
N ILE A 154 -13.32 18.73 -11.23
CA ILE A 154 -11.95 19.17 -11.52
C ILE A 154 -11.91 20.03 -12.80
N LEU A 155 -12.53 19.55 -13.89
CA LEU A 155 -12.50 20.22 -15.19
C LEU A 155 -13.28 21.54 -15.23
N ARG A 156 -14.28 21.73 -14.35
CA ARG A 156 -15.02 23.00 -14.21
C ARG A 156 -14.14 24.18 -13.79
N ASN A 157 -12.99 23.93 -13.17
CA ASN A 157 -12.07 24.98 -12.72
C ASN A 157 -10.97 25.32 -13.75
N GLN A 158 -11.02 24.76 -14.96
CA GLN A 158 -10.05 25.05 -16.01
C GLN A 158 -10.21 26.47 -16.55
N LYS A 159 -9.08 27.13 -16.82
CA LYS A 159 -9.05 28.47 -17.44
C LYS A 159 -9.53 28.43 -18.90
N HIS A 160 -9.29 27.31 -19.60
CA HIS A 160 -9.60 27.11 -21.01
C HIS A 160 -10.39 25.80 -21.21
N PRO A 161 -11.71 25.80 -20.96
CA PRO A 161 -12.53 24.58 -20.97
C PRO A 161 -12.64 23.90 -22.34
N GLU A 162 -12.32 24.59 -23.42
CA GLU A 162 -12.32 24.06 -24.79
C GLU A 162 -11.28 22.94 -24.96
N ASN A 163 -10.21 22.98 -24.17
CA ASN A 163 -9.12 22.00 -24.20
C ASN A 163 -9.33 20.82 -23.23
N ASN A 164 -10.46 20.75 -22.53
CA ASN A 164 -10.70 19.75 -21.49
C ASN A 164 -10.47 18.30 -21.96
N ALA A 165 -10.95 17.94 -23.16
CA ALA A 165 -10.79 16.59 -23.71
C ALA A 165 -9.33 16.26 -23.99
N ARG A 166 -8.56 17.22 -24.52
CA ARG A 166 -7.12 17.09 -24.76
C ARG A 166 -6.36 16.92 -23.45
N ASP A 167 -6.60 17.81 -22.49
CA ASP A 167 -5.86 17.84 -21.22
C ASP A 167 -6.16 16.58 -20.38
N LEU A 168 -7.41 16.10 -20.41
CA LEU A 168 -7.79 14.83 -19.78
C LEU A 168 -7.09 13.64 -20.45
N SER A 169 -7.06 13.59 -21.78
CA SER A 169 -6.41 12.50 -22.53
C SER A 169 -4.91 12.46 -22.26
N ILE A 170 -4.23 13.60 -22.26
CA ILE A 170 -2.81 13.70 -21.90
C ILE A 170 -2.59 13.22 -20.46
N GLY A 171 -3.46 13.61 -19.53
CA GLY A 171 -3.41 13.14 -18.15
C GLY A 171 -3.45 11.61 -18.03
N TYR A 172 -4.41 10.96 -18.70
CA TYR A 172 -4.51 9.50 -18.71
C TYR A 172 -3.30 8.84 -19.37
N CYS A 173 -2.79 9.37 -20.49
CA CYS A 173 -1.59 8.85 -21.15
C CYS A 173 -0.36 8.92 -20.25
N LEU A 174 -0.17 10.01 -19.51
CA LEU A 174 0.94 10.16 -18.56
C LEU A 174 0.81 9.18 -17.39
N VAL A 175 -0.39 8.99 -16.85
CA VAL A 175 -0.64 7.99 -15.80
C VAL A 175 -0.34 6.58 -16.31
N ALA A 176 -0.81 6.24 -17.51
CA ALA A 176 -0.52 4.95 -18.15
C ALA A 176 0.98 4.72 -18.33
N PHE A 177 1.71 5.74 -18.79
CA PHE A 177 3.16 5.68 -18.90
C PHE A 177 3.82 5.40 -17.54
N CYS A 178 3.42 6.10 -16.47
CA CYS A 178 3.97 5.87 -15.13
C CYS A 178 3.72 4.45 -14.62
N TYR A 179 2.50 3.93 -14.79
CA TYR A 179 2.17 2.56 -14.37
C TYR A 179 2.92 1.50 -15.17
N VAL A 180 2.99 1.64 -16.49
CA VAL A 180 3.76 0.74 -17.35
C VAL A 180 5.24 0.83 -17.00
N PHE A 181 5.78 2.03 -16.80
CA PHE A 181 7.18 2.23 -16.45
C PHE A 181 7.53 1.52 -15.15
N ILE A 182 6.78 1.74 -14.07
CA ILE A 182 7.02 1.10 -12.77
C ILE A 182 6.87 -0.41 -12.89
N GLY A 183 5.74 -0.87 -13.46
CA GLY A 183 5.41 -2.29 -13.55
C GLY A 183 6.42 -3.06 -14.40
N PHE A 184 6.72 -2.57 -15.61
CA PHE A 184 7.68 -3.20 -16.52
C PHE A 184 9.10 -3.16 -15.97
N THR A 185 9.56 -2.01 -15.49
CA THR A 185 10.94 -1.85 -15.00
C THR A 185 11.19 -2.75 -13.79
N PHE A 186 10.28 -2.78 -12.83
CA PHE A 186 10.40 -3.67 -11.68
C PHE A 186 10.32 -5.15 -12.09
N PHE A 187 9.37 -5.51 -12.96
CA PHE A 187 9.22 -6.89 -13.45
C PHE A 187 10.46 -7.37 -14.23
N ALA A 188 11.05 -6.50 -15.05
CA ALA A 188 12.25 -6.79 -15.82
C ALA A 188 13.50 -6.89 -14.93
N ALA A 189 13.59 -6.07 -13.88
CA ALA A 189 14.71 -6.06 -12.95
C ALA A 189 14.71 -7.27 -11.99
N PHE A 190 13.56 -7.93 -11.81
CA PHE A 190 13.37 -8.93 -10.76
C PHE A 190 14.31 -10.14 -10.92
N PRO A 191 15.22 -10.40 -9.96
CA PRO A 191 16.28 -11.39 -10.11
C PRO A 191 15.84 -12.82 -9.78
N VAL A 192 14.60 -13.04 -9.36
CA VAL A 192 14.10 -14.36 -8.96
C VAL A 192 12.80 -14.73 -9.68
N GLN A 193 12.16 -15.83 -9.27
CA GLN A 193 10.90 -16.29 -9.86
C GLN A 193 9.76 -15.27 -9.70
N ARG A 194 8.99 -15.01 -10.75
CA ARG A 194 7.94 -13.96 -10.73
C ARG A 194 6.74 -14.25 -9.82
N SER A 195 6.57 -15.50 -9.39
CA SER A 195 5.59 -15.86 -8.36
C SER A 195 5.89 -15.22 -6.99
N CYS A 196 7.13 -14.78 -6.75
CA CYS A 196 7.54 -14.10 -5.53
C CYS A 196 7.20 -12.61 -5.48
N ILE A 197 6.73 -12.02 -6.57
CA ILE A 197 6.37 -10.60 -6.59
C ILE A 197 5.15 -10.40 -5.68
N SER A 198 5.34 -9.62 -4.62
CA SER A 198 4.28 -9.27 -3.68
C SER A 198 3.35 -8.22 -4.28
N ASP A 199 2.07 -8.22 -3.87
CA ASP A 199 1.09 -7.20 -4.30
C ASP A 199 1.59 -5.77 -4.01
N ASN A 200 2.24 -5.59 -2.85
CA ASN A 200 3.07 -4.42 -2.59
C ASN A 200 4.52 -4.78 -2.88
N PHE A 201 5.03 -4.37 -4.03
CA PHE A 201 6.38 -4.70 -4.47
C PHE A 201 7.48 -4.20 -3.50
N LEU A 202 7.21 -3.17 -2.69
CA LEU A 202 8.16 -2.73 -1.67
C LEU A 202 8.38 -3.80 -0.60
N ASN A 203 7.46 -4.75 -0.39
CA ASN A 203 7.64 -5.86 0.54
C ASN A 203 8.70 -6.87 0.07
N ASN A 204 9.09 -6.83 -1.21
CA ASN A 204 10.19 -7.63 -1.72
C ASN A 204 11.58 -7.07 -1.35
N PHE A 205 11.65 -5.92 -0.67
CA PHE A 205 12.92 -5.33 -0.21
C PHE A 205 12.99 -5.36 1.32
N GLY A 206 14.18 -5.66 1.86
CA GLY A 206 14.40 -5.69 3.30
C GLY A 206 14.26 -4.31 3.96
N ALA A 207 14.06 -4.27 5.27
CA ALA A 207 14.08 -3.01 6.04
C ALA A 207 15.48 -2.36 6.11
N GLY A 208 16.54 -3.10 5.78
CA GLY A 208 17.90 -2.58 5.71
C GLY A 208 18.23 -1.84 4.41
N ASP A 209 17.39 -1.94 3.37
CA ASP A 209 17.59 -1.16 2.14
C ASP A 209 17.14 0.28 2.37
N VAL A 210 18.11 1.20 2.36
CA VAL A 210 17.89 2.63 2.65
C VAL A 210 16.94 3.25 1.63
N LEU A 211 17.04 2.85 0.36
CA LEU A 211 16.24 3.40 -0.73
C LEU A 211 14.77 2.95 -0.60
N SER A 212 14.53 1.66 -0.35
CA SER A 212 13.17 1.14 -0.08
C SER A 212 12.58 1.71 1.21
N SER A 213 13.38 1.86 2.27
CA SER A 213 12.91 2.43 3.54
C SER A 213 12.51 3.90 3.40
N THR A 214 13.26 4.66 2.61
CA THR A 214 12.92 6.06 2.29
C THR A 214 11.66 6.13 1.42
N ALA A 215 11.48 5.21 0.45
CA ALA A 215 10.24 5.11 -0.34
C ALA A 215 9.02 4.91 0.57
N ARG A 216 9.11 3.98 1.52
CA ARG A 216 8.05 3.70 2.50
C ARG A 216 7.72 4.92 3.36
N LEU A 217 8.73 5.69 3.76
CA LEU A 217 8.53 6.92 4.54
C LEU A 217 7.79 7.99 3.72
N PHE A 218 8.17 8.23 2.46
CA PHE A 218 7.45 9.17 1.61
C PHE A 218 6.01 8.72 1.32
N LEU A 219 5.80 7.43 1.08
CA LEU A 219 4.46 6.86 0.93
C LEU A 219 3.63 7.00 2.21
N LEU A 220 4.23 6.85 3.39
CA LEU A 220 3.53 7.05 4.65
C LEU A 220 3.03 8.49 4.78
N PHE A 221 3.89 9.49 4.52
CA PHE A 221 3.48 10.90 4.54
C PHE A 221 2.41 11.21 3.48
N GLN A 222 2.53 10.63 2.29
CA GLN A 222 1.50 10.74 1.26
C GLN A 222 0.16 10.16 1.76
N MET A 223 0.13 8.97 2.34
CA MET A 223 -1.13 8.35 2.79
C MET A 223 -1.77 9.10 3.96
N ILE A 224 -0.96 9.62 4.89
CA ILE A 224 -1.44 10.49 6.00
C ILE A 224 -2.15 11.74 5.47
N THR A 225 -1.68 12.30 4.35
CA THR A 225 -2.24 13.54 3.78
C THR A 225 -3.42 13.30 2.84
N VAL A 226 -3.43 12.16 2.13
CA VAL A 226 -4.49 11.81 1.18
C VAL A 226 -5.71 11.20 1.88
N LEU A 227 -5.53 10.38 2.92
CA LEU A 227 -6.64 9.70 3.60
C LEU A 227 -7.72 10.67 4.11
N PRO A 228 -7.40 11.80 4.79
CA PRO A 228 -8.41 12.77 5.23
C PRO A 228 -9.18 13.40 4.06
N LEU A 229 -8.54 13.61 2.90
CA LEU A 229 -9.18 14.13 1.69
C LEU A 229 -10.18 13.12 1.11
N LEU A 230 -9.80 11.85 1.04
CA LEU A 230 -10.68 10.78 0.57
C LEU A 230 -11.90 10.64 1.48
N MET A 231 -11.68 10.63 2.80
CA MET A 231 -12.75 10.56 3.80
C MET A 231 -13.68 11.78 3.75
N PHE A 232 -13.12 12.98 3.49
CA PHE A 232 -13.91 14.18 3.22
C PHE A 232 -14.83 14.01 2.00
N LEU A 233 -14.34 13.43 0.91
CA LEU A 233 -15.12 13.19 -0.30
C LEU A 233 -16.23 12.16 -0.07
N VAL A 234 -15.88 11.02 0.55
CA VAL A 234 -16.84 9.95 0.87
C VAL A 234 -17.96 10.47 1.77
N ARG A 235 -17.64 11.18 2.86
CA ARG A 235 -18.68 11.72 3.74
C ARG A 235 -19.56 12.74 3.02
N SER A 236 -18.98 13.59 2.18
CA SER A 236 -19.72 14.64 1.49
C SER A 236 -20.73 14.04 0.51
N GLN A 237 -20.33 13.00 -0.22
CA GLN A 237 -21.21 12.27 -1.15
C GLN A 237 -22.29 11.49 -0.39
N LEU A 238 -21.93 10.78 0.68
CA LEU A 238 -22.87 9.98 1.47
C LEU A 238 -23.92 10.86 2.17
N PHE A 239 -23.51 11.95 2.83
CA PHE A 239 -24.45 12.84 3.50
C PHE A 239 -25.31 13.64 2.52
N TYR A 240 -24.76 14.02 1.36
CA TYR A 240 -25.57 14.63 0.31
C TYR A 240 -26.64 13.67 -0.21
N ALA A 241 -26.32 12.39 -0.40
CA ALA A 241 -27.27 11.38 -0.85
C ALA A 241 -28.38 11.07 0.19
N ILE A 242 -28.03 11.00 1.48
CA ILE A 242 -28.99 10.61 2.54
C ILE A 242 -29.80 11.80 3.05
N PHE A 243 -29.16 12.95 3.27
CA PHE A 243 -29.74 14.10 3.96
C PHE A 243 -29.91 15.35 3.08
N GLY A 244 -29.45 15.32 1.82
CA GLY A 244 -29.47 16.49 0.93
C GLY A 244 -28.56 17.64 1.37
N GLN A 245 -27.75 17.43 2.42
CA GLN A 245 -26.86 18.41 3.01
C GLN A 245 -25.46 17.82 3.15
N THR A 246 -24.43 18.62 2.87
CA THR A 246 -23.03 18.17 2.96
C THR A 246 -22.52 18.04 4.39
N TRP A 247 -23.20 18.66 5.37
CA TRP A 247 -22.82 18.62 6.78
C TRP A 247 -24.04 18.60 7.72
N PRO A 248 -24.58 17.41 8.05
CA PRO A 248 -25.79 17.31 8.87
C PRO A 248 -25.54 17.45 10.39
N GLY A 249 -24.28 17.57 10.84
CA GLY A 249 -23.89 17.77 12.24
C GLY A 249 -22.63 17.00 12.67
N ALA A 250 -21.91 17.49 13.68
CA ALA A 250 -20.62 16.92 14.11
C ALA A 250 -20.73 15.47 14.63
N ILE A 251 -21.77 15.16 15.40
CA ILE A 251 -21.99 13.81 15.97
C ILE A 251 -22.16 12.77 14.85
N LYS A 252 -22.96 13.08 13.83
CA LYS A 252 -23.19 12.18 12.67
C LYS A 252 -21.90 11.93 11.89
N VAL A 253 -21.07 12.97 11.72
CA VAL A 253 -19.77 12.88 11.04
C VAL A 253 -18.78 12.01 11.84
N ILE A 254 -18.68 12.24 13.14
CA ILE A 254 -17.79 11.48 14.03
C ILE A 254 -18.20 10.00 14.04
N LEU A 255 -19.50 9.71 14.14
CA LEU A 255 -20.01 8.34 14.10
C LEU A 255 -19.68 7.64 12.78
N LEU A 256 -19.87 8.32 11.65
CA LEU A 256 -19.53 7.76 10.33
C LEU A 256 -18.02 7.49 10.22
N ASN A 257 -17.19 8.45 10.62
CA ASN A 257 -15.73 8.29 10.58
C ASN A 257 -15.25 7.17 11.50
N LEU A 258 -15.89 6.97 12.66
CA LEU A 258 -15.62 5.87 13.58
C LEU A 258 -15.94 4.52 12.93
N ILE A 259 -17.10 4.39 12.29
CA ILE A 259 -17.48 3.15 11.60
C ILE A 259 -16.47 2.83 10.48
N LEU A 260 -16.14 3.82 9.65
CA LEU A 260 -15.22 3.65 8.54
C LEU A 260 -13.80 3.28 8.99
N ILE A 261 -13.28 3.91 10.04
CA ILE A 261 -11.95 3.58 10.56
C ILE A 261 -11.93 2.19 11.21
N SER A 262 -13.00 1.80 11.92
CA SER A 262 -13.12 0.45 12.49
C SER A 262 -13.14 -0.62 11.41
N ILE A 263 -13.86 -0.40 10.31
CA ILE A 263 -13.84 -1.30 9.15
C ILE A 263 -12.42 -1.38 8.57
N ALA A 264 -11.76 -0.25 8.35
CA ALA A 264 -10.41 -0.21 7.78
C ALA A 264 -9.38 -0.94 8.67
N VAL A 265 -9.42 -0.72 9.99
CA VAL A 265 -8.56 -1.42 10.96
C VAL A 265 -8.88 -2.91 11.01
N GLY A 266 -10.15 -3.29 10.94
CA GLY A 266 -10.58 -4.69 10.87
C GLY A 266 -9.97 -5.40 9.66
N PHE A 267 -10.10 -4.82 8.46
CA PHE A 267 -9.47 -5.37 7.25
C PHE A 267 -7.94 -5.44 7.37
N ALA A 268 -7.29 -4.38 7.88
CA ALA A 268 -5.85 -4.36 8.05
C ALA A 268 -5.33 -5.41 9.05
N THR A 269 -6.14 -5.78 10.03
CA THR A 269 -5.77 -6.75 11.08
C THR A 269 -6.04 -8.18 10.65
N PHE A 270 -7.24 -8.45 10.12
CA PHE A 270 -7.69 -9.82 9.82
C PHE A 270 -7.40 -10.27 8.39
N TYR A 271 -7.35 -9.36 7.41
CA TYR A 271 -7.17 -9.68 5.99
C TYR A 271 -6.26 -8.68 5.25
N PRO A 272 -4.94 -8.66 5.54
CA PRO A 272 -4.01 -7.68 4.99
C PRO A 272 -3.53 -8.01 3.55
N ASN A 273 -4.41 -8.56 2.70
CA ASN A 273 -4.09 -8.88 1.30
C ASN A 273 -4.49 -7.72 0.39
N VAL A 274 -3.54 -6.85 0.09
CA VAL A 274 -3.76 -5.64 -0.72
C VAL A 274 -4.30 -6.00 -2.10
N GLY A 275 -3.72 -6.99 -2.79
CA GLY A 275 -4.16 -7.37 -4.13
C GLY A 275 -5.60 -7.84 -4.15
N SER A 276 -6.02 -8.67 -3.19
CA SER A 276 -7.40 -9.14 -3.11
C SER A 276 -8.42 -8.06 -2.77
N ILE A 277 -8.02 -6.99 -2.08
CA ILE A 277 -8.90 -5.85 -1.77
C ILE A 277 -9.03 -4.92 -2.99
N LEU A 278 -7.97 -4.79 -3.79
CA LEU A 278 -7.93 -3.90 -4.96
C LEU A 278 -8.63 -4.48 -6.21
N ARG A 279 -8.74 -5.81 -6.30
CA ARG A 279 -9.28 -6.57 -7.45
C ARG A 279 -10.79 -6.71 -7.37
#